data_AF-A0A1H9WDU1-F1
#
_entry.id   AF-A0A1H9WDU1-F1
#
_cell.length_a   1.000
_cell.length_b   1.000
_cell.length_c   1.000
_cell.angle_alpha   90.00
_cell.angle_beta   90.00
_cell.angle_gamma   90.00
#
_symmetry.space_group_name_H-M   'P 1'
#
loop_
_entity.id
_entity.type
_entity.pdbx_description
1 polymer ?
#
loop_
_entity_poly.entity_id
_entity_poly.type
_entity_poly.pdbx_seq_one_letter_code
_entity_poly.pdbx_strand_id
1 'polypeptide(L)' 'MTAIVVMAIGLAFCFEGLVFALAPFRIEQALEALRDLGPEARRIIGLAVLAAGVALVALGRALGA' A
#
# COMPACT_ATOMS: atom_id res chain seq x y z
N MET A 1 5.58 13.15 -17.49
CA MET A 1 4.34 12.79 -16.78
C MET A 1 3.98 11.32 -16.98
N THR A 2 3.78 10.85 -18.22
CA THR A 2 3.41 9.46 -18.53
C THR A 2 4.38 8.42 -18.00
N ALA A 3 5.70 8.65 -18.12
CA ALA A 3 6.73 7.73 -17.61
C ALA A 3 6.65 7.51 -16.09
N ILE A 4 6.35 8.56 -15.32
CA ILE A 4 6.22 8.49 -13.85
C ILE A 4 5.00 7.66 -13.47
N VAL A 5 3.89 7.83 -14.19
CA VAL A 5 2.66 7.03 -13.97
C VAL A 5 2.92 5.55 -14.23
N VAL A 6 3.60 5.22 -15.34
CA VAL A 6 3.96 3.83 -15.67
C VAL A 6 4.88 3.24 -14.59
N MET A 7 5.87 4.02 -14.11
CA MET A 7 6.77 3.58 -13.04
C MET A 7 6.05 3.37 -11.71
N ALA A 8 5.16 4.28 -11.31
CA ALA A 8 4.38 4.16 -10.08
C ALA A 8 3.50 2.91 -10.08
N ILE A 9 2.80 2.66 -11.20
CA ILE A 9 1.97 1.45 -11.36
C ILE A 9 2.84 0.19 -11.36
N GLY A 10 3.94 0.17 -12.10
CA GLY A 10 4.85 -0.98 -12.15
C GLY A 10 5.44 -1.31 -10.77
N LEU A 11 5.83 -0.29 -10.01
CA LEU A 11 6.34 -0.46 -8.66
C LEU A 11 5.27 -1.01 -7.69
N ALA A 12 4.04 -0.51 -7.79
CA ALA A 12 2.91 -1.05 -7.03
C ALA A 12 2.69 -2.54 -7.34
N PHE A 13 2.71 -2.92 -8.62
CA PHE A 13 2.59 -4.32 -9.05
C PHE A 13 3.75 -5.19 -8.56
N CYS A 14 4.99 -4.68 -8.54
CA CYS A 14 6.10 -5.41 -7.95
C CYS A 14 5.86 -5.69 -6.47
N PHE A 15 5.46 -4.68 -5.68
CA PHE A 15 5.22 -4.87 -4.26
C PHE A 15 4.04 -5.80 -3.98
N GLU A 16 2.90 -5.63 -4.65
CA GLU A 16 1.75 -6.51 -4.50
C GLU A 16 2.07 -7.94 -4.96
N GLY A 17 2.70 -8.08 -6.12
CA GLY A 17 3.11 -9.36 -6.69
C GLY A 17 4.11 -10.11 -5.81
N LEU A 18 5.03 -9.41 -5.14
CA LEU A 18 5.95 -10.02 -4.18
C LEU A 18 5.21 -10.61 -2.98
N VAL A 19 4.19 -9.93 -2.46
CA VAL A 19 3.37 -10.44 -1.36
C VAL A 19 2.65 -11.72 -1.80
N PHE A 20 2.06 -11.73 -3.00
CA PHE A 20 1.43 -12.93 -3.57
C PHE A 20 2.41 -14.07 -3.85
N ALA A 21 3.59 -13.77 -4.39
CA ALA A 21 4.57 -14.77 -4.80
C ALA A 21 5.31 -15.40 -3.61
N LEU A 22 5.67 -14.60 -2.60
CA LEU A 22 6.54 -15.04 -1.50
C LEU A 22 5.77 -15.47 -0.25
N ALA A 23 4.56 -14.96 -0.02
CA ALA A 23 3.85 -15.16 1.23
C ALA A 23 2.34 -15.43 1.08
N PRO A 24 1.91 -16.35 0.18
CA PRO A 24 0.49 -16.59 -0.10
C PRO A 24 -0.32 -16.92 1.16
N PHE A 25 0.20 -17.76 2.07
CA PHE A 25 -0.49 -18.13 3.31
C PHE A 25 -0.59 -16.99 4.33
N ARG A 26 0.32 -16.01 4.28
CA ARG A 26 0.29 -14.84 5.19
C ARG A 26 -0.81 -13.86 4.79
N ILE A 27 -1.21 -13.85 3.52
CA ILE A 27 -2.33 -13.05 3.02
C ILE A 27 -3.63 -13.54 3.64
N GLU A 28 -3.87 -14.85 3.66
CA GLU A 28 -5.08 -15.43 4.27
C GLU A 28 -5.19 -15.06 5.75
N GLN A 29 -4.11 -15.26 6.52
CA GLN A 29 -4.07 -14.86 7.93
C GLN A 29 -4.29 -13.36 8.14
N ALA A 30 -3.70 -12.52 7.29
CA ALA A 30 -3.90 -11.07 7.36
C ALA A 30 -5.34 -10.69 7.05
N LEU A 31 -5.96 -11.35 6.07
CA LEU A 31 -7.37 -11.14 5.72
C LEU A 31 -8.31 -11.61 6.84
N GLU A 32 -8.02 -12.72 7.51
CA GLU A 32 -8.76 -13.14 8.70
C GLU A 32 -8.64 -12.12 9.83
N ALA A 33 -7.43 -11.67 10.14
CA ALA A 33 -7.20 -10.64 11.16
C ALA A 33 -7.91 -9.33 10.80
N LEU A 34 -7.86 -8.91 9.54
CA LEU A 34 -8.62 -7.75 9.06
C LEU A 34 -10.12 -7.99 9.15
N ARG A 35 -10.59 -9.21 8.89
CA ARG A 35 -12.01 -9.57 8.99
C ARG A 35 -12.54 -9.46 10.42
N ASP A 36 -11.70 -9.76 11.39
CA ASP A 36 -12.04 -9.61 12.81
C ASP A 36 -12.11 -8.14 13.24
N LEU A 37 -11.45 -7.24 12.51
CA LEU A 37 -11.65 -5.81 12.67
C LEU A 37 -13.02 -5.41 12.10
N GLY A 38 -13.79 -4.64 12.87
CA GLY A 38 -15.00 -4.00 12.37
C GLY A 38 -14.74 -3.02 11.21
N PRO A 39 -15.77 -2.67 10.42
CA PRO A 39 -15.62 -1.85 9.21
C PRO A 39 -14.98 -0.48 9.49
N GLU A 40 -15.25 0.12 10.65
CA GLU A 40 -14.68 1.41 11.04
C GLU A 40 -13.16 1.32 11.27
N ALA A 41 -12.70 0.29 11.96
CA ALA A 41 -11.26 0.09 12.22
C ALA A 41 -10.49 -0.14 10.91
N ARG A 42 -11.05 -0.91 9.97
CA ARG A 42 -10.47 -1.10 8.64
C ARG A 42 -10.36 0.23 7.88
N ARG A 43 -11.38 1.08 7.98
CA ARG A 43 -11.37 2.41 7.35
C ARG A 43 -10.29 3.29 7.95
N ILE A 44 -10.14 3.31 9.28
CA ILE A 44 -9.09 4.09 9.96
C ILE A 44 -7.69 3.63 9.52
N ILE A 45 -7.46 2.31 9.46
CA ILE A 45 -6.18 1.76 8.97
C ILE A 45 -5.92 2.20 7.53
N GLY A 46 -6.91 2.07 6.65
CA GLY A 46 -6.80 2.50 5.25
C GLY A 46 -6.48 4.00 5.12
N LEU A 47 -7.15 4.85 5.91
CA LEU A 47 -6.89 6.28 5.94
C LEU A 47 -5.49 6.60 6.48
N ALA A 48 -5.02 5.88 7.49
CA ALA A 48 -3.68 6.07 8.04
C ALA A 48 -2.59 5.70 7.03
N VAL A 49 -2.74 4.56 6.32
CA VAL A 49 -1.80 4.16 5.27
C VAL A 49 -1.82 5.15 4.10
N LEU A 50 -3.00 5.62 3.69
CA LEU A 50 -3.14 6.65 2.65
C LEU A 50 -2.44 7.95 3.06
N ALA A 51 -2.69 8.44 4.27
CA ALA A 51 -2.08 9.66 4.79
C ALA A 51 -0.55 9.55 4.86
N ALA A 52 -0.03 8.40 5.31
CA ALA A 52 1.40 8.12 5.31
C ALA A 52 1.99 8.12 3.89
N GLY A 53 1.31 7.49 2.93
CA GLY A 53 1.72 7.50 1.52
C GLY A 53 1.79 8.91 0.93
N VAL A 54 0.77 9.73 1.19
CA VAL A 54 0.76 11.14 0.77
C VAL A 54 1.91 11.92 1.42
N ALA A 55 2.16 11.70 2.72
CA ALA A 55 3.25 12.35 3.44
C ALA A 55 4.63 11.97 2.86
N LEU A 56 4.84 10.70 2.51
CA LEU A 56 6.07 10.23 1.87
C LEU A 56 6.27 10.82 0.48
N VAL A 57 5.19 10.90 -0.33
CA VAL A 57 5.26 11.55 -1.65
C VAL A 57 5.57 13.04 -1.50
N ALA A 58 4.94 13.72 -0.55
CA ALA A 58 5.22 15.12 -0.26
C ALA A 58 6.68 15.34 0.19
N LEU A 59 7.20 14.46 1.06
CA LEU A 59 8.58 14.48 1.50
C LEU A 59 9.55 14.26 0.33
N GLY A 60 9.30 13.27 -0.53
CA GLY A 60 10.12 13.02 -1.72
C GLY A 60 10.21 14.25 -2.62
N ARG A 61 9.06 14.92 -2.85
CA ARG A 61 9.03 16.18 -3.61
C ARG A 61 9.81 17.29 -2.91
N ALA A 62 9.72 17.40 -1.59
CA ALA A 62 10.49 18.39 -0.82
C ALA A 62 12.01 18.14 -0.88
N LEU A 63 12.43 16.88 -1.04
CA LEU A 63 13.82 16.47 -1.20
C LEU A 63 14.34 16.60 -2.65
N GLY A 64 13.52 17.07 -3.59
CA GLY A 64 13.93 17.35 -4.97
C GLY A 64 13.60 16.27 -6.00
N ALA A 65 12.71 15.33 -5.66
CA ALA A 65 12.12 14.38 -6.61
C ALA A 65 11.06 15.02 -7.52
#